data_AF-A0A0E0JDI1-F1
#
_entry.id   AF-A0A0E0JDI1-F1
#
_cell.length_a   1.000
_cell.length_b   1.000
_cell.length_c   1.000
_cell.angle_alpha   90.00
_cell.angle_beta   90.00
_cell.angle_gamma   90.00
#
_symmetry.space_group_name_H-M   'P 1'
#
loop_
_entity.id
_entity.type
_entity.pdbx_description
1 polymer ?
#
loop_
_entity_poly.entity_id
_entity_poly.type
_entity_poly.pdbx_seq_one_letter_code
_entity_poly.pdbx_strand_id
1 'polypeptide(L)'
;MSNTSMAISTILLFLLAGLAVAAGDGDTMIRLPSDGAKAPPRPAKPWDCCDNIEMSPVEIFPPLYRCNDEVKQCSAACKECVEAPGDFPRGAFVCRDWYSTEDPGHMCTAPDQPTKKKPWKCCDNIVQLPQRISPPFWRCDDELEPSKCAAACKSCREAPGPFPGPLICDDIYWGTDPGPFCTPRPWGKCCDKAFCNKMNPPTCRCMDEVKSCAAACKDCKRVKSSKPPRYVCKDQFTGQPGPMCKPRAQN
;
A
#
# COMPACT_ATOMS: atom_id res chain seq x y z
N MET A 1 -19.20 69.59 -29.76
CA MET A 1 -17.82 69.36 -29.26
C MET A 1 -17.44 67.95 -29.73
N SER A 2 -17.03 67.74 -30.98
CA SER A 2 -15.67 67.99 -31.50
C SER A 2 -14.58 67.58 -30.52
N ASN A 3 -14.05 66.35 -30.63
CA ASN A 3 -12.81 66.12 -31.36
C ASN A 3 -12.47 64.62 -31.51
N THR A 4 -12.01 64.32 -32.71
CA THR A 4 -11.37 63.10 -33.23
C THR A 4 -9.99 62.85 -32.63
N SER A 5 -9.57 61.59 -32.55
CA SER A 5 -8.17 61.23 -32.82
C SER A 5 -8.07 59.83 -33.42
N MET A 6 -7.71 59.79 -34.71
CA MET A 6 -7.20 58.64 -35.45
C MET A 6 -5.67 58.66 -35.39
N ALA A 7 -5.01 57.50 -35.37
CA ALA A 7 -3.74 57.21 -36.07
C ALA A 7 -3.42 55.72 -35.85
N ILE A 8 -3.57 54.81 -36.83
CA ILE A 8 -2.73 54.59 -38.02
C ILE A 8 -1.28 54.21 -37.69
N SER A 9 -1.04 52.89 -37.74
CA SER A 9 0.03 52.18 -38.47
C SER A 9 1.43 52.80 -38.53
N THR A 10 2.45 52.06 -38.06
CA THR A 10 3.75 51.99 -38.74
C THR A 10 4.39 50.62 -38.56
N ILE A 11 4.44 49.89 -39.67
CA ILE A 11 5.34 48.78 -39.95
C ILE A 11 6.72 49.39 -40.22
N LEU A 12 7.78 48.88 -39.59
CA LEU A 12 9.16 49.15 -39.99
C LEU A 12 9.98 47.86 -39.92
N LEU A 13 10.18 47.29 -41.12
CA LEU A 13 11.22 46.32 -41.44
C LEU A 13 12.60 46.98 -41.29
N PHE A 14 13.55 46.26 -40.69
CA PHE A 14 14.96 46.41 -41.02
C PHE A 14 15.52 45.07 -41.48
N LEU A 15 16.07 45.10 -42.69
CA LEU A 15 16.64 44.01 -43.47
C LEU A 15 18.11 43.75 -43.07
N LEU A 16 18.44 42.46 -43.01
CA LEU A 16 19.64 41.77 -43.56
C LEU A 16 21.06 42.31 -43.28
N ALA A 17 21.87 41.51 -42.59
CA ALA A 17 23.12 40.88 -43.06
C ALA A 17 23.72 40.02 -41.93
N GLY A 18 24.34 38.87 -42.12
CA GLY A 18 24.79 38.24 -43.35
C GLY A 18 24.96 36.72 -43.20
N LEU A 19 25.19 36.13 -44.37
CA LEU A 19 25.40 34.71 -44.65
C LEU A 19 26.74 34.22 -44.08
N ALA A 20 26.73 33.00 -43.54
CA ALA A 20 27.82 32.06 -43.74
C ALA A 20 27.21 30.68 -43.96
N VAL A 21 27.09 30.32 -45.24
CA VAL A 21 26.82 28.94 -45.68
C VAL A 21 28.16 28.22 -45.62
N ALA A 22 28.31 27.30 -44.67
CA ALA A 22 29.29 26.22 -44.78
C ALA A 22 28.51 24.97 -45.19
N ALA A 23 28.62 24.62 -46.48
CA ALA A 23 28.26 23.32 -46.98
C ALA A 23 29.37 22.32 -46.61
N GLY A 24 28.98 21.19 -46.04
CA GLY A 24 29.79 20.01 -45.74
C GLY A 24 28.85 19.00 -45.11
N ASP A 25 28.14 18.23 -45.94
CA ASP A 25 28.48 16.86 -46.34
C ASP A 25 28.04 15.84 -45.28
N GLY A 26 27.46 14.75 -45.77
CA GLY A 26 26.46 13.92 -45.07
C GLY A 26 26.86 13.38 -43.69
N ASP A 27 25.92 13.48 -42.75
CA ASP A 27 25.39 12.33 -42.01
C ASP A 27 24.33 12.83 -41.03
N THR A 28 23.09 12.44 -41.25
CA THR A 28 22.01 12.60 -40.27
C THR A 28 22.25 11.67 -39.09
N MET A 29 23.11 12.08 -38.15
CA MET A 29 23.08 11.58 -36.80
C MET A 29 22.71 12.73 -35.87
N ILE A 30 21.42 12.81 -35.53
CA ILE A 30 20.93 13.64 -34.44
C ILE A 30 21.61 13.13 -33.16
N ARG A 31 22.72 13.76 -32.77
CA ARG A 31 23.32 13.56 -31.46
C ARG A 31 22.41 14.25 -30.44
N LEU A 32 21.64 13.44 -29.71
CA LEU A 32 21.02 13.86 -28.45
C LEU A 32 22.13 14.38 -27.53
N PRO A 33 22.03 15.61 -26.98
CA PRO A 33 22.93 16.05 -25.93
C PRO A 33 22.78 15.10 -24.74
N SER A 34 23.78 14.24 -24.54
CA SER A 34 23.93 13.47 -23.31
C SER A 34 24.70 14.33 -22.32
N ASP A 35 24.10 15.46 -21.95
CA ASP A 35 24.57 16.27 -20.82
C ASP A 35 23.61 16.04 -19.66
N GLY A 36 24.19 15.70 -18.51
CA GLY A 36 23.51 15.35 -17.28
C GLY A 36 22.61 16.47 -16.74
N ALA A 37 21.44 16.63 -17.36
CA ALA A 37 20.34 17.35 -16.78
C ALA A 37 20.02 16.67 -15.44
N LYS A 38 20.34 17.36 -14.33
CA LYS A 38 19.76 17.05 -13.03
C LYS A 38 18.28 16.86 -13.28
N ALA A 39 17.76 15.67 -12.97
CA ALA A 39 16.34 15.41 -13.03
C ALA A 39 15.63 16.58 -12.32
N PRO A 40 14.54 17.13 -12.88
CA PRO A 40 13.82 18.22 -12.24
C PRO A 40 13.52 17.83 -10.80
N PRO A 41 13.65 18.77 -9.84
CA PRO A 41 13.39 18.46 -8.43
C PRO A 41 12.00 17.84 -8.32
N ARG A 42 11.91 16.67 -7.67
CA ARG A 42 10.63 16.02 -7.44
C ARG A 42 9.73 17.00 -6.69
N PRO A 43 8.44 17.11 -7.04
CA PRO A 43 7.52 17.95 -6.30
C PRO A 43 7.56 17.56 -4.82
N ALA A 44 7.51 18.55 -3.93
CA ALA A 44 7.47 18.28 -2.50
C ALA A 44 6.14 17.61 -2.12
N LYS A 45 6.17 16.73 -1.12
CA LYS A 45 4.97 16.04 -0.62
C LYS A 45 4.00 17.08 -0.01
N PRO A 46 2.71 17.11 -0.38
CA PRO A 46 1.77 18.14 0.08
C PRO A 46 1.32 18.06 1.55
N TRP A 47 1.75 17.04 2.29
CA TRP A 47 1.43 16.84 3.71
C TRP A 47 2.61 16.22 4.45
N ASP A 48 2.79 16.57 5.73
CA ASP A 48 3.86 15.98 6.55
C ASP A 48 3.45 14.60 7.08
N CYS A 49 2.26 14.53 7.67
CA CYS A 49 1.55 13.34 8.14
C CYS A 49 0.12 13.30 7.54
N CYS A 50 -0.55 12.14 7.55
CA CYS A 50 -1.94 12.03 7.12
C CYS A 50 -2.69 10.87 7.81
N ASP A 51 -3.82 11.15 8.47
CA ASP A 51 -4.69 10.16 9.09
C ASP A 51 -5.71 9.56 8.10
N ASN A 52 -6.24 10.37 7.20
CA ASN A 52 -7.26 10.01 6.22
C ASN A 52 -6.68 10.03 4.80
N ILE A 53 -5.78 9.09 4.54
CA ILE A 53 -5.15 8.95 3.22
C ILE A 53 -6.07 8.22 2.23
N GLU A 54 -6.21 8.79 1.04
CA GLU A 54 -6.96 8.23 -0.08
C GLU A 54 -5.99 7.84 -1.20
N MET A 55 -6.10 6.61 -1.70
CA MET A 55 -5.38 6.13 -2.87
C MET A 55 -6.27 6.26 -4.11
N SER A 56 -5.70 6.77 -5.20
CA SER A 56 -6.40 6.88 -6.47
C SER A 56 -6.76 5.49 -6.99
N PRO A 57 -7.99 5.30 -7.53
CA PRO A 57 -8.36 4.06 -8.20
C PRO A 57 -7.58 3.79 -9.50
N VAL A 58 -6.82 4.77 -10.00
CA VAL A 58 -6.05 4.65 -11.23
C VAL A 58 -4.81 3.78 -10.99
N GLU A 59 -4.69 2.69 -11.76
CA GLU A 59 -3.56 1.75 -11.68
C GLU A 59 -2.30 2.32 -12.36
N ILE A 60 -1.67 3.31 -11.73
CA ILE A 60 -0.38 3.87 -12.15
C ILE A 60 0.69 3.68 -11.08
N PHE A 61 1.95 3.57 -11.49
CA PHE A 61 3.08 3.34 -10.59
C PHE A 61 4.14 4.45 -10.71
N PRO A 62 4.56 5.11 -9.61
CA PRO A 62 4.06 4.95 -8.23
C PRO A 62 2.59 5.42 -8.07
N PRO A 63 1.82 4.83 -7.13
CA PRO A 63 0.43 5.20 -6.94
C PRO A 63 0.23 6.67 -6.59
N LEU A 64 -0.93 7.20 -6.95
CA LEU A 64 -1.36 8.53 -6.53
C LEU A 64 -2.10 8.44 -5.19
N TYR A 65 -1.71 9.28 -4.25
CA TYR A 65 -2.39 9.47 -2.97
C TYR A 65 -2.87 10.90 -2.81
N ARG A 66 -3.86 11.11 -1.94
CA ARG A 66 -4.34 12.42 -1.48
C ARG A 66 -4.63 12.34 0.00
N CYS A 67 -4.30 13.38 0.76
CA CYS A 67 -4.64 13.47 2.17
C CYS A 67 -5.95 14.24 2.39
N ASN A 68 -6.93 13.61 3.02
CA ASN A 68 -8.24 14.21 3.33
C ASN A 68 -8.37 14.64 4.79
N ASP A 69 -7.25 14.96 5.44
CA ASP A 69 -7.27 15.50 6.81
C ASP A 69 -7.78 16.94 6.82
N GLU A 70 -8.59 17.26 7.82
CA GLU A 70 -9.02 18.63 8.09
C GLU A 70 -7.96 19.34 8.95
N VAL A 71 -7.27 20.32 8.34
CA VAL A 71 -6.20 21.09 8.97
C VAL A 71 -6.58 22.55 9.13
N LYS A 72 -5.98 23.23 10.11
CA LYS A 72 -6.16 24.69 10.26
C LYS A 72 -5.48 25.49 9.14
N GLN A 73 -4.43 24.92 8.55
CA GLN A 73 -3.66 25.52 7.47
C GLN A 73 -3.00 24.41 6.66
N CYS A 74 -3.09 24.49 5.33
CA CYS A 74 -2.41 23.53 4.45
C CYS A 74 -0.89 23.74 4.45
N SER A 75 -0.15 22.67 4.15
CA SER A 75 1.30 22.73 3.92
C SER A 75 1.63 23.67 2.76
N ALA A 76 2.80 24.30 2.81
CA ALA A 76 3.30 25.15 1.72
C ALA A 76 3.50 24.40 0.39
N ALA A 77 3.62 23.08 0.44
CA ALA A 77 3.70 22.23 -0.73
C ALA A 77 2.34 21.93 -1.38
N CYS A 78 1.23 22.20 -0.68
CA CYS A 78 -0.12 22.05 -1.20
C CYS A 78 -0.48 23.21 -2.14
N LYS A 79 -0.87 22.89 -3.38
CA LYS A 79 -1.28 23.88 -4.39
C LYS A 79 -2.75 24.23 -4.27
N GLU A 80 -3.60 23.23 -4.01
CA GLU A 80 -5.05 23.39 -3.92
C GLU A 80 -5.54 23.15 -2.48
N CYS A 81 -5.53 24.21 -1.68
CA CYS A 81 -6.04 24.22 -0.31
C CYS A 81 -7.48 24.77 -0.29
N VAL A 82 -8.45 23.94 0.07
CA VAL A 82 -9.88 24.32 0.04
C VAL A 82 -10.51 24.15 1.42
N GLU A 83 -11.58 24.89 1.71
CA GLU A 83 -12.34 24.71 2.95
C GLU A 83 -12.98 23.31 3.02
N ALA A 84 -12.96 22.70 4.21
CA ALA A 84 -13.50 21.37 4.43
C ALA A 84 -15.04 21.35 4.25
N PRO A 85 -15.60 20.33 3.57
CA PRO A 85 -17.05 20.22 3.38
C PRO A 85 -17.76 19.78 4.67
N GLY A 86 -18.54 20.67 5.29
CA GLY A 86 -19.38 20.38 6.46
C GLY A 86 -20.35 21.54 6.80
N ASP A 87 -21.47 21.23 7.46
CA ASP A 87 -22.51 22.24 7.82
C ASP A 87 -22.00 23.30 8.83
N PHE A 88 -20.89 23.02 9.54
CA PHE A 88 -20.04 23.92 10.33
C PHE A 88 -18.65 23.24 10.40
N PRO A 89 -17.48 23.91 10.20
CA PRO A 89 -17.03 25.12 10.92
C PRO A 89 -16.22 26.15 10.08
N ARG A 90 -16.10 27.40 10.57
CA ARG A 90 -15.22 28.42 9.98
C ARG A 90 -13.75 28.15 10.34
N GLY A 91 -12.95 27.63 9.41
CA GLY A 91 -11.48 27.58 9.53
C GLY A 91 -10.80 26.20 9.46
N ALA A 92 -11.45 25.19 8.86
CA ALA A 92 -10.82 23.92 8.51
C ALA A 92 -10.61 23.83 6.99
N PHE A 93 -9.45 23.34 6.58
CA PHE A 93 -9.02 23.22 5.20
C PHE A 93 -8.57 21.80 4.88
N VAL A 94 -8.69 21.39 3.62
CA VAL A 94 -8.25 20.10 3.10
C VAL A 94 -7.40 20.35 1.85
N CYS A 95 -6.28 19.64 1.74
CA CYS A 95 -5.45 19.68 0.55
C CYS A 95 -6.01 18.74 -0.53
N ARG A 96 -6.28 19.25 -1.73
CA ARG A 96 -6.84 18.46 -2.85
C ARG A 96 -5.80 17.86 -3.79
N ASP A 97 -4.53 18.18 -3.58
CA ASP A 97 -3.41 17.71 -4.40
C ASP A 97 -3.28 16.18 -4.38
N TRP A 98 -3.20 15.60 -5.56
CA TRP A 98 -2.74 14.22 -5.74
C TRP A 98 -1.22 14.20 -5.80
N TYR A 99 -0.60 13.27 -5.07
CA TYR A 99 0.84 13.09 -5.00
C TYR A 99 1.23 11.65 -5.34
N SER A 100 2.13 11.48 -6.32
CA SER A 100 2.65 10.17 -6.71
C SER A 100 3.82 9.77 -5.82
N THR A 101 3.69 8.66 -5.09
CA THR A 101 4.73 8.14 -4.19
C THR A 101 4.52 6.67 -3.93
N GLU A 102 5.56 5.95 -3.52
CA GLU A 102 5.42 4.59 -2.97
C GLU A 102 5.07 4.62 -1.47
N ASP A 103 5.37 5.74 -0.82
CA ASP A 103 5.19 5.95 0.61
C ASP A 103 4.42 7.25 0.87
N PRO A 104 3.12 7.19 1.25
CA PRO A 104 2.33 8.37 1.56
C PRO A 104 2.73 9.04 2.88
N GLY A 105 3.60 8.41 3.69
CA GLY A 105 4.04 8.91 4.99
C GLY A 105 3.31 8.27 6.17
N HIS A 106 3.49 8.89 7.34
CA HIS A 106 2.96 8.41 8.62
C HIS A 106 1.66 9.13 8.99
N MET A 107 0.91 8.56 9.92
CA MET A 107 -0.32 9.13 10.49
C MET A 107 0.00 10.30 11.43
N CYS A 108 -0.91 11.28 11.52
CA CYS A 108 -0.78 12.46 12.38
C CYS A 108 -1.17 12.15 13.83
N THR A 109 -2.25 11.40 14.02
CA THR A 109 -2.67 10.94 15.34
C THR A 109 -1.87 9.69 15.68
N ALA A 110 -1.25 9.67 16.85
CA ALA A 110 -0.61 8.47 17.39
C ALA A 110 -1.69 7.56 18.00
N PRO A 111 -1.99 6.41 17.39
CA PRO A 111 -1.53 5.12 17.87
C PRO A 111 -0.21 4.83 17.16
N ASP A 112 0.79 4.36 17.90
CA ASP A 112 2.19 4.24 17.49
C ASP A 112 2.42 4.05 15.99
N GLN A 113 3.20 4.96 15.40
CA GLN A 113 3.54 5.01 13.96
C GLN A 113 3.66 3.60 13.35
N PRO A 114 2.94 3.31 12.24
CA PRO A 114 3.03 2.02 11.59
C PRO A 114 4.48 1.73 11.22
N THR A 115 4.95 0.57 11.67
CA THR A 115 6.34 0.17 11.51
C THR A 115 6.50 -0.66 10.24
N LYS A 116 7.58 -0.42 9.49
CA LYS A 116 8.00 -1.32 8.39
C LYS A 116 8.63 -2.61 8.90
N LYS A 117 8.99 -2.67 10.19
CA LYS A 117 9.54 -3.86 10.84
C LYS A 117 8.44 -4.53 11.65
N LYS A 118 8.12 -5.78 11.28
CA LYS A 118 7.10 -6.59 11.94
C LYS A 118 7.37 -6.75 13.45
N PRO A 119 6.39 -6.44 14.33
CA PRO A 119 6.52 -6.61 15.78
C PRO A 119 6.49 -8.07 16.22
N TRP A 120 5.72 -8.92 15.53
CA TRP A 120 5.54 -10.34 15.85
C TRP A 120 6.34 -11.26 14.92
N LYS A 121 6.64 -12.47 15.40
CA LYS A 121 7.23 -13.55 14.58
C LYS A 121 6.17 -14.33 13.80
N CYS A 122 5.02 -14.53 14.44
CA CYS A 122 3.84 -15.18 13.90
C CYS A 122 2.60 -14.52 14.54
N CYS A 123 1.43 -14.63 13.90
CA CYS A 123 0.18 -14.09 14.44
C CYS A 123 -1.01 -14.97 14.02
N ASP A 124 -1.82 -15.43 14.97
CA ASP A 124 -3.01 -16.24 14.69
C ASP A 124 -4.26 -15.39 14.39
N ASN A 125 -4.45 -14.28 15.12
CA ASN A 125 -5.59 -13.36 14.99
C ASN A 125 -5.17 -12.09 14.25
N ILE A 126 -4.83 -12.23 12.97
CA ILE A 126 -4.42 -11.09 12.16
C ILE A 126 -5.60 -10.24 11.69
N VAL A 127 -5.52 -8.93 11.89
CA VAL A 127 -6.51 -7.95 11.46
C VAL A 127 -5.91 -7.01 10.43
N GLN A 128 -6.54 -6.92 9.27
CA GLN A 128 -6.26 -5.85 8.31
C GLN A 128 -7.07 -4.61 8.71
N LEU A 129 -6.40 -3.48 8.90
CA LEU A 129 -7.09 -2.23 9.21
C LEU A 129 -7.88 -1.74 7.97
N PRO A 130 -9.03 -1.06 8.16
CA PRO A 130 -9.97 -0.73 7.08
C PRO A 130 -9.43 0.31 6.08
N GLN A 131 -8.27 0.89 6.37
CA GLN A 131 -7.65 1.92 5.56
C GLN A 131 -7.26 1.34 4.19
N ARG A 132 -7.73 1.98 3.11
CA ARG A 132 -7.49 1.54 1.72
C ARG A 132 -6.09 1.98 1.24
N ILE A 133 -5.08 1.44 1.93
CA ILE A 133 -3.67 1.75 1.69
C ILE A 133 -3.01 0.52 1.07
N SER A 134 -2.14 0.74 0.08
CA SER A 134 -1.26 -0.28 -0.48
C SER A 134 0.21 0.11 -0.20
N PRO A 135 1.01 -0.73 0.47
CA PRO A 135 0.65 -1.97 1.16
C PRO A 135 -0.35 -1.76 2.33
N PRO A 136 -1.13 -2.78 2.71
CA PRO A 136 -2.10 -2.65 3.81
C PRO A 136 -1.45 -2.54 5.19
N PHE A 137 -2.22 -2.00 6.14
CA PHE A 137 -1.86 -2.00 7.55
C PHE A 137 -2.44 -3.22 8.25
N TRP A 138 -1.62 -3.82 9.12
CA TRP A 138 -1.93 -5.02 9.86
C TRP A 138 -1.73 -4.81 11.36
N ARG A 139 -2.58 -5.43 12.16
CA ARG A 139 -2.41 -5.57 13.61
C ARG A 139 -2.61 -7.02 14.01
N CYS A 140 -1.85 -7.48 15.00
CA CYS A 140 -2.00 -8.81 15.56
C CYS A 140 -2.80 -8.78 16.85
N ASP A 141 -4.01 -9.34 16.81
CA ASP A 141 -4.93 -9.41 17.95
C ASP A 141 -4.76 -10.73 18.75
N ASP A 142 -3.53 -11.27 18.78
CA ASP A 142 -3.21 -12.42 19.62
C ASP A 142 -3.18 -12.04 21.10
N GLU A 143 -3.79 -12.88 21.92
CA GLU A 143 -3.78 -12.74 23.37
C GLU A 143 -2.39 -13.10 23.93
N LEU A 144 -1.71 -12.12 24.49
CA LEU A 144 -0.38 -12.20 25.07
C LEU A 144 -0.43 -12.01 26.58
N GLU A 145 0.50 -12.68 27.26
CA GLU A 145 0.82 -12.36 28.65
C GLU A 145 1.47 -10.97 28.73
N PRO A 146 1.26 -10.19 29.81
CA PRO A 146 1.77 -8.83 29.92
C PRO A 146 3.28 -8.69 29.67
N SER A 147 4.06 -9.65 30.16
CA SER A 147 5.52 -9.69 29.97
C SER A 147 5.93 -9.90 28.51
N LYS A 148 5.19 -10.71 27.75
CA LYS A 148 5.44 -10.95 26.33
C LYS A 148 5.06 -9.74 25.49
N CYS A 149 3.95 -9.08 25.83
CA CYS A 149 3.53 -7.87 25.14
C CYS A 149 4.56 -6.74 25.32
N ALA A 150 4.99 -6.46 26.57
CA ALA A 150 5.99 -5.43 26.85
C ALA A 150 7.38 -5.71 26.22
N ALA A 151 7.70 -6.97 25.93
CA ALA A 151 8.97 -7.34 25.29
C ALA A 151 8.93 -7.27 23.75
N ALA A 152 7.76 -7.50 23.13
CA ALA A 152 7.62 -7.59 21.69
C ALA A 152 7.05 -6.33 21.03
N CYS A 153 6.25 -5.57 21.77
CA CYS A 153 5.47 -4.45 21.26
C CYS A 153 5.81 -3.16 22.01
N LYS A 154 5.69 -2.03 21.31
CA LYS A 154 5.82 -0.71 21.94
C LYS A 154 4.59 -0.38 22.77
N SER A 155 3.41 -0.75 22.27
CA SER A 155 2.14 -0.49 22.93
C SER A 155 1.28 -1.74 23.05
N CYS A 156 0.61 -1.83 24.19
CA CYS A 156 -0.21 -2.97 24.58
C CYS A 156 -1.58 -2.47 25.04
N ARG A 157 -2.64 -3.11 24.55
CA ARG A 157 -4.03 -2.83 24.92
C ARG A 157 -4.65 -4.08 25.53
N GLU A 158 -5.58 -3.92 26.47
CA GLU A 158 -6.33 -5.05 27.00
C GLU A 158 -7.23 -5.69 25.94
N ALA A 159 -7.28 -7.02 25.93
CA ALA A 159 -8.21 -7.76 25.10
C ALA A 159 -9.66 -7.50 25.53
N PRO A 160 -10.63 -7.50 24.60
CA PRO A 160 -12.05 -7.43 24.95
C PRO A 160 -12.46 -8.63 25.81
N GLY A 161 -12.81 -8.42 27.08
CA GLY A 161 -13.16 -9.53 27.97
C GLY A 161 -13.23 -9.18 29.46
N PRO A 162 -13.49 -10.17 30.33
CA PRO A 162 -13.51 -9.98 31.78
C PRO A 162 -12.14 -9.59 32.32
N PHE A 163 -12.12 -8.63 33.24
CA PHE A 163 -10.90 -8.09 33.82
C PHE A 163 -10.44 -8.90 35.05
N PRO A 164 -9.12 -9.11 35.26
CA PRO A 164 -8.00 -8.73 34.37
C PRO A 164 -7.85 -9.70 33.19
N GLY A 165 -7.81 -9.14 31.98
CA GLY A 165 -7.72 -9.90 30.72
C GLY A 165 -6.29 -9.96 30.15
N PRO A 166 -6.05 -10.82 29.15
CA PRO A 166 -4.79 -10.84 28.41
C PRO A 166 -4.56 -9.51 27.66
N LEU A 167 -3.30 -9.22 27.31
CA LEU A 167 -2.94 -8.04 26.52
C LEU A 167 -2.81 -8.39 25.05
N ILE A 168 -3.12 -7.42 24.20
CA ILE A 168 -2.95 -7.46 22.75
C ILE A 168 -1.90 -6.42 22.37
N CYS A 169 -1.08 -6.75 21.37
CA CYS A 169 -0.13 -5.83 20.76
C CYS A 169 -0.87 -4.79 19.91
N ASP A 170 -0.79 -3.50 20.24
CA ASP A 170 -1.45 -2.45 19.45
C ASP A 170 -0.53 -1.85 18.36
N ASP A 171 0.72 -2.34 18.26
CA ASP A 171 1.65 -1.95 17.21
C ASP A 171 1.10 -2.31 15.82
N ILE A 172 1.11 -1.32 14.92
CA ILE A 172 0.67 -1.48 13.53
C ILE A 172 1.87 -1.81 12.65
N TYR A 173 1.75 -2.86 11.83
CA TYR A 173 2.71 -3.21 10.81
C TYR A 173 2.22 -2.78 9.43
N TRP A 174 3.08 -2.10 8.67
CA TRP A 174 2.79 -1.71 7.30
C TRP A 174 3.61 -2.54 6.32
N GLY A 175 2.93 -3.37 5.52
CA GLY A 175 3.58 -4.22 4.54
C GLY A 175 2.61 -5.13 3.79
N THR A 176 3.14 -5.87 2.82
CA THR A 176 2.32 -6.76 1.98
C THR A 176 1.97 -8.08 2.65
N ASP A 177 2.86 -8.58 3.54
CA ASP A 177 2.70 -9.86 4.22
C ASP A 177 2.77 -9.71 5.75
N PRO A 178 1.65 -9.92 6.49
CA PRO A 178 1.64 -9.89 7.94
C PRO A 178 2.44 -11.02 8.58
N GLY A 179 2.89 -12.02 7.81
CA GLY A 179 3.68 -13.15 8.29
C GLY A 179 2.88 -14.42 8.52
N PRO A 180 3.57 -15.47 9.03
CA PRO A 180 2.94 -16.77 9.23
C PRO A 180 2.01 -16.75 10.44
N PHE A 181 1.02 -17.64 10.41
CA PHE A 181 0.24 -18.01 11.59
C PHE A 181 1.11 -18.81 12.56
N CYS A 182 0.90 -18.64 13.86
CA CYS A 182 1.59 -19.39 14.91
C CYS A 182 1.14 -20.85 14.93
N THR A 183 -0.16 -21.08 14.70
CA THR A 183 -0.71 -22.40 14.54
C THR A 183 -0.37 -22.94 13.15
N PRO A 184 0.31 -24.11 13.04
CA PRO A 184 0.67 -24.67 11.76
C PRO A 184 -0.58 -25.03 10.95
N ARG A 185 -0.54 -24.72 9.65
CA ARG A 185 -1.63 -25.07 8.73
C ARG A 185 -1.86 -26.60 8.69
N PRO A 186 -3.11 -27.06 8.61
CA PRO A 186 -3.43 -28.50 8.61
C PRO A 186 -2.79 -29.28 7.47
N TRP A 187 -2.59 -28.66 6.30
CA TRP A 187 -1.94 -29.25 5.12
C TRP A 187 -0.44 -28.94 5.01
N GLY A 188 0.15 -28.27 6.01
CA GLY A 188 1.58 -27.99 6.07
C GLY A 188 2.01 -26.70 5.36
N LYS A 189 3.10 -26.77 4.60
CA LYS A 189 3.80 -25.56 4.10
C LYS A 189 3.13 -24.92 2.88
N CYS A 190 2.48 -25.69 2.03
CA CYS A 190 1.95 -25.26 0.73
C CYS A 190 0.61 -25.93 0.42
N CYS A 191 -0.16 -25.35 -0.51
CA CYS A 191 -1.40 -25.93 -1.03
C CYS A 191 -1.61 -25.52 -2.50
N ASP A 192 -1.75 -26.47 -3.41
CA ASP A 192 -2.04 -26.23 -4.82
C ASP A 192 -3.53 -25.96 -5.07
N LYS A 193 -4.42 -26.73 -4.41
CA LYS A 193 -5.89 -26.68 -4.56
C LYS A 193 -6.54 -26.11 -3.31
N ALA A 194 -6.28 -24.84 -3.03
CA ALA A 194 -6.90 -24.11 -1.93
C ALA A 194 -8.30 -23.59 -2.32
N PHE A 195 -9.28 -23.85 -1.46
CA PHE A 195 -10.62 -23.25 -1.55
C PHE A 195 -10.84 -22.36 -0.34
N CYS A 196 -11.00 -21.06 -0.57
CA CYS A 196 -11.16 -20.05 0.45
C CYS A 196 -12.48 -19.30 0.29
N ASN A 197 -13.08 -18.87 1.39
CA ASN A 197 -14.18 -17.90 1.34
C ASN A 197 -13.63 -16.48 1.03
N LYS A 198 -14.55 -15.53 0.82
CA LYS A 198 -14.21 -14.12 0.53
C LYS A 198 -14.02 -13.26 1.79
N MET A 199 -13.95 -13.85 2.97
CA MET A 199 -13.69 -13.11 4.21
C MET A 199 -12.21 -12.73 4.31
N ASN A 200 -11.90 -11.77 5.17
CA ASN A 200 -10.54 -11.35 5.43
C ASN A 200 -10.29 -11.26 6.95
N PRO A 201 -9.50 -12.17 7.55
CA PRO A 201 -8.79 -13.29 6.91
C PRO A 201 -9.74 -14.38 6.38
N PRO A 202 -9.38 -15.08 5.29
CA PRO A 202 -10.26 -16.09 4.71
C PRO A 202 -10.26 -17.38 5.51
N THR A 203 -11.38 -18.10 5.53
CA THR A 203 -11.39 -19.51 5.96
C THR A 203 -11.15 -20.39 4.74
N CYS A 204 -10.08 -21.16 4.77
CA CYS A 204 -9.60 -21.98 3.67
C CYS A 204 -9.65 -23.47 4.01
N ARG A 205 -9.71 -24.29 2.96
CA ARG A 205 -9.51 -25.74 2.99
C ARG A 205 -8.60 -26.14 1.84
N CYS A 206 -7.73 -27.13 2.05
CA CYS A 206 -6.86 -27.65 0.99
C CYS A 206 -7.34 -29.01 0.50
N MET A 207 -7.53 -29.14 -0.82
CA MET A 207 -7.98 -30.38 -1.46
C MET A 207 -6.82 -31.12 -2.16
N ASP A 208 -5.60 -30.92 -1.68
CA ASP A 208 -4.43 -31.59 -2.22
C ASP A 208 -4.43 -33.07 -1.85
N GLU A 209 -4.14 -33.89 -2.86
CA GLU A 209 -3.99 -35.34 -2.71
C GLU A 209 -2.54 -35.69 -2.40
N VAL A 210 -2.23 -35.78 -1.12
CA VAL A 210 -0.88 -36.02 -0.60
C VAL A 210 -0.63 -37.50 -0.33
N LYS A 211 0.66 -37.88 -0.23
CA LYS A 211 1.04 -39.25 0.17
C LYS A 211 0.68 -39.53 1.64
N SER A 212 0.76 -38.51 2.48
CA SER A 212 0.41 -38.53 3.91
C SER A 212 0.00 -37.11 4.32
N CYS A 213 -1.00 -36.99 5.19
CA CYS A 213 -1.37 -35.68 5.75
C CYS A 213 -0.27 -35.14 6.68
N ALA A 214 -0.23 -33.82 6.86
CA ALA A 214 0.68 -33.19 7.81
C ALA A 214 0.24 -33.46 9.25
N ALA A 215 1.16 -33.32 10.21
CA ALA A 215 0.90 -33.58 11.63
C ALA A 215 -0.19 -32.69 12.24
N ALA A 216 -0.40 -31.50 11.66
CA ALA A 216 -1.43 -30.56 12.10
C ALA A 216 -2.85 -30.93 11.61
N CYS A 217 -2.99 -31.90 10.69
CA CYS A 217 -4.28 -32.33 10.17
C CYS A 217 -4.99 -33.27 11.16
N LYS A 218 -6.20 -32.89 11.59
CA LYS A 218 -7.06 -33.68 12.47
C LYS A 218 -7.90 -34.69 11.68
N ASP A 219 -8.47 -34.32 10.54
CA ASP A 219 -9.31 -35.19 9.70
C ASP A 219 -8.62 -35.55 8.37
N CYS A 220 -7.80 -36.61 8.39
CA CYS A 220 -7.08 -37.12 7.22
C CYS A 220 -7.85 -38.28 6.55
N LYS A 221 -8.45 -38.03 5.37
CA LYS A 221 -9.25 -39.06 4.65
C LYS A 221 -8.51 -39.61 3.44
N ARG A 222 -8.55 -40.94 3.29
CA ARG A 222 -8.05 -41.63 2.09
C ARG A 222 -8.99 -41.41 0.89
N VAL A 223 -8.42 -41.14 -0.27
CA VAL A 223 -9.14 -41.04 -1.55
C VAL A 223 -9.40 -42.45 -2.08
N LYS A 224 -10.68 -42.86 -2.10
CA LYS A 224 -11.11 -44.24 -2.38
C LYS A 224 -10.57 -44.82 -3.71
N SER A 225 -10.49 -44.00 -4.75
CA SER A 225 -10.14 -44.45 -6.11
C SER A 225 -8.67 -44.20 -6.51
N SER A 226 -7.84 -43.74 -5.59
CA SER A 226 -6.43 -43.40 -5.89
C SER A 226 -5.52 -44.64 -5.81
N LYS A 227 -4.76 -44.89 -6.88
CA LYS A 227 -3.62 -45.83 -6.93
C LYS A 227 -2.41 -45.09 -7.51
N PRO A 228 -1.34 -44.83 -6.73
CA PRO A 228 -1.10 -45.22 -5.33
C PRO A 228 -2.05 -44.51 -4.34
N PRO A 229 -2.19 -45.02 -3.09
CA PRO A 229 -3.06 -44.43 -2.08
C PRO A 229 -2.70 -42.96 -1.82
N ARG A 230 -3.70 -42.08 -1.90
CA ARG A 230 -3.61 -40.66 -1.57
C ARG A 230 -4.55 -40.30 -0.43
N TYR A 231 -4.20 -39.25 0.28
CA TYR A 231 -4.96 -38.71 1.41
C TYR A 231 -5.22 -37.23 1.20
N VAL A 232 -6.34 -36.75 1.75
CA VAL A 232 -6.75 -35.35 1.72
C VAL A 232 -7.11 -34.93 3.13
N CYS A 233 -6.54 -33.81 3.57
CA CYS A 233 -6.92 -33.19 4.83
C CYS A 233 -8.26 -32.47 4.67
N LYS A 234 -9.21 -32.68 5.59
CA LYS A 234 -10.54 -32.06 5.55
C LYS A 234 -10.71 -30.90 6.53
N ASP A 235 -9.67 -30.58 7.28
CA ASP A 235 -9.67 -29.46 8.21
C ASP A 235 -9.89 -28.13 7.49
N GLN A 236 -10.56 -27.23 8.20
CA GLN A 236 -10.68 -25.83 7.82
C GLN A 236 -9.67 -25.03 8.64
N PHE A 237 -9.09 -24.02 8.02
CA PHE A 237 -8.11 -23.13 8.63
C PHE A 237 -8.48 -21.69 8.33
N THR A 238 -8.55 -20.85 9.36
CA THR A 238 -8.71 -19.41 9.19
C THR A 238 -7.34 -18.81 8.95
N GLY A 239 -7.13 -18.26 7.76
CA GLY A 239 -5.89 -17.68 7.31
C GLY A 239 -5.55 -18.02 5.86
N GLN A 240 -4.50 -17.38 5.34
CA GLN A 240 -4.01 -17.63 3.99
C GLN A 240 -3.60 -19.10 3.82
N PRO A 241 -3.97 -19.76 2.70
CA PRO A 241 -3.74 -21.19 2.50
C PRO A 241 -2.25 -21.55 2.34
N GLY A 242 -1.39 -20.55 2.16
CA GLY A 242 0.03 -20.72 1.88
C GLY A 242 0.33 -20.66 0.39
N PRO A 243 1.62 -20.71 0.02
CA PRO A 243 2.05 -20.72 -1.38
C PRO A 243 1.61 -22.01 -2.09
N MET A 244 1.61 -21.98 -3.42
CA MET A 244 1.46 -23.20 -4.23
C MET A 244 2.67 -24.12 -4.00
N CYS A 245 2.44 -25.43 -4.00
CA CYS A 245 3.50 -26.43 -3.82
C CYS A 245 4.37 -26.56 -5.07
N LYS A 246 3.78 -26.37 -6.25
CA LYS A 246 4.52 -26.36 -7.52
C LYS A 246 4.71 -24.93 -8.02
N PRO A 247 5.93 -24.53 -8.40
CA PRO A 247 6.12 -23.27 -9.11
C PRO A 247 5.32 -23.30 -10.42
N ARG A 248 4.69 -22.18 -10.79
CA ARG A 248 4.11 -22.04 -12.13
C ARG A 248 5.26 -22.15 -13.13
N ALA A 249 5.15 -23.06 -14.11
CA ALA A 249 6.08 -23.12 -15.22
C ALA A 249 6.06 -21.75 -15.92
N GLN A 250 7.20 -21.07 -15.95
CA GLN A 250 7.39 -19.88 -16.76
C GLN A 250 7.50 -20.38 -18.21
N ASN A 251 6.47 -20.10 -19.01
CA ASN A 251 6.52 -20.21 -20.46
C ASN A 251 6.83 -18.84 -21.04
#